data_AF-A0A7V8XR94-F1
#
_entry.id   AF-A0A7V8XR94-F1
#
_cell.length_a   1.000
_cell.length_b   1.000
_cell.length_c   1.000
_cell.angle_alpha   90.00
_cell.angle_beta   90.00
_cell.angle_gamma   90.00
#
_symmetry.space_group_name_H-M   'P 1'
#
loop_
_entity.id
_entity.type
_entity.pdbx_description
1 polymer ?
#
loop_
_entity_poly.entity_id
_entity_poly.type
_entity_poly.pdbx_seq_one_letter_code
_entity_poly.pdbx_strand_id
1 'polypeptide(L)'
;MTDAKGVRRVLALALIASLARPAVSADGRRVAVPLPVQSRTEWALQVMDVSGGPLTEIVSGGGHPIMPAWSPGGTIYFARADERGVFGLWPIAASGGVPERVTPTTWDWKAPTMRVIVRTQITGHDRPAPARLYVVDQDGHPAFAAGQQSWLDGQNGHLYMYSPGVLEFEMPANEYRVMASRGFEHLPARAVGTARSAEQASTTLSLPPIGGPSMEDWYAGDHHFHLNYVGQALLRPEALVPMMQGEDLDVATPLSANLHTRRIDEGYFAWTRRETSLIQFGQEMRSHFLGHTGHIGIKTLYWPWYWGPGYPVYGLDDRSNVEALQQTRKQGGVNS
;
A
#
# COMPACT_ATOMS: atom_id res chain seq x y z
N MET A 1 -7.17 28.05 -0.45
CA MET A 1 -8.33 28.19 0.45
C MET A 1 -9.19 29.33 -0.06
N THR A 2 -10.52 29.24 0.11
CA THR A 2 -11.44 30.33 -0.22
C THR A 2 -11.79 31.05 1.07
N ASP A 3 -11.56 32.36 1.15
CA ASP A 3 -11.97 33.14 2.32
C ASP A 3 -13.49 33.38 2.35
N ALA A 4 -13.99 34.00 3.42
CA ALA A 4 -15.41 34.32 3.59
C ALA A 4 -15.98 35.28 2.51
N LYS A 5 -15.11 35.90 1.69
CA LYS A 5 -15.47 36.80 0.59
C LYS A 5 -15.36 36.13 -0.78
N GLY A 6 -15.08 34.82 -0.82
CA GLY A 6 -14.93 34.08 -2.08
C GLY A 6 -13.56 34.19 -2.74
N VAL A 7 -12.58 34.86 -2.11
CA VAL A 7 -11.24 35.06 -2.69
C VAL A 7 -10.41 33.79 -2.48
N ARG A 8 -9.86 33.25 -3.57
CA ARG A 8 -8.96 32.09 -3.53
C ARG A 8 -7.52 32.54 -3.38
N ARG A 9 -6.83 31.97 -2.39
CA ARG A 9 -5.38 32.13 -2.21
C ARG A 9 -4.67 30.77 -2.15
N VAL A 10 -3.48 30.71 -2.76
CA VAL A 10 -2.53 29.60 -2.64
C VAL A 10 -1.74 29.77 -1.35
N LEU A 11 -1.78 28.76 -0.48
CA LEU A 11 -1.04 28.77 0.80
C LEU A 11 0.27 27.96 0.71
N ALA A 12 0.25 26.87 -0.05
CA ALA A 12 1.42 26.03 -0.29
C ALA A 12 1.34 25.40 -1.70
N LEU A 13 2.50 25.15 -2.30
CA LEU A 13 2.66 24.40 -3.54
C LEU A 13 3.54 23.19 -3.25
N ALA A 14 3.09 22.01 -3.65
CA ALA A 14 3.85 20.77 -3.54
C ALA A 14 3.66 19.95 -4.81
N LEU A 15 4.74 19.31 -5.24
CA LEU A 15 4.74 18.38 -6.36
C LEU A 15 4.28 17.00 -5.86
N ILE A 16 3.30 16.41 -6.55
CA ILE A 16 2.73 15.08 -6.24
C ILE A 16 2.25 14.99 -4.78
N ALA A 17 1.25 15.82 -4.47
CA ALA A 17 0.60 15.89 -3.17
C ALA A 17 -0.72 15.06 -3.14
N SER A 18 -0.71 13.85 -3.68
CA SER A 18 -1.90 12.97 -3.80
C SER A 18 -2.57 12.62 -2.46
N LEU A 19 -1.80 12.47 -1.38
CA LEU A 19 -2.30 12.24 -0.02
C LEU A 19 -2.61 13.52 0.75
N ALA A 20 -2.45 14.71 0.14
CA ALA A 20 -2.73 15.96 0.82
C ALA A 20 -4.22 16.06 1.15
N ARG A 21 -4.50 16.01 2.44
CA ARG A 21 -5.83 16.21 3.04
C ARG A 21 -5.65 17.25 4.15
N PRO A 22 -5.81 18.55 3.86
CA PRO A 22 -5.63 19.57 4.86
C PRO A 22 -6.79 19.57 5.86
N ALA A 23 -6.51 19.94 7.10
CA ALA A 23 -7.51 20.17 8.14
C ALA A 23 -7.27 21.52 8.81
N VAL A 24 -8.34 22.29 8.97
CA VAL A 24 -8.30 23.61 9.61
C VAL A 24 -8.56 23.44 11.11
N SER A 25 -7.83 24.18 11.95
CA SER A 25 -8.04 24.20 13.39
C SER A 25 -9.42 24.75 13.75
N ALA A 26 -9.94 24.35 14.91
CA ALA A 26 -11.28 24.76 15.35
C ALA A 26 -11.46 26.29 15.47
N ASP A 27 -10.36 27.02 15.76
CA ASP A 27 -10.33 28.48 15.81
C ASP A 27 -10.16 29.16 14.43
N GLY A 28 -10.01 28.37 13.36
CA GLY A 28 -9.85 28.87 12.00
C GLY A 28 -8.48 29.52 11.71
N ARG A 29 -7.49 29.39 12.60
CA ARG A 29 -6.19 30.09 12.48
C ARG A 29 -5.08 29.27 11.86
N ARG A 30 -5.15 27.94 11.92
CA ARG A 30 -4.07 27.05 11.47
C ARG A 30 -4.60 26.00 10.49
N VAL A 31 -3.71 25.54 9.62
CA VAL A 31 -3.93 24.41 8.72
C VAL A 31 -2.88 23.36 9.02
N ALA A 32 -3.33 22.14 9.32
CA ALA A 32 -2.49 20.95 9.30
C ALA A 32 -2.62 20.30 7.91
N VAL A 33 -1.50 19.96 7.28
CA VAL A 33 -1.49 19.35 5.94
C VAL A 33 -0.36 18.33 5.85
N PRO A 34 -0.66 17.10 5.39
CA PRO A 34 0.38 16.14 5.09
C PRO A 34 0.99 16.48 3.72
N LEU A 35 2.31 16.59 3.65
CA LEU A 35 3.06 16.92 2.43
C LEU A 35 4.27 16.01 2.24
N PRO A 36 4.67 15.70 0.99
CA PRO A 36 5.89 14.96 0.72
C PRO A 36 7.13 15.78 1.11
N VAL A 37 8.16 15.11 1.62
CA VAL A 37 9.45 15.74 1.91
C VAL A 37 10.46 15.30 0.86
N GLN A 38 11.06 16.24 0.13
CA GLN A 38 11.87 15.91 -1.06
C GLN A 38 13.10 15.03 -0.78
N SER A 39 13.63 15.07 0.45
CA SER A 39 14.81 14.32 0.87
C SER A 39 14.53 12.91 1.38
N ARG A 40 13.26 12.50 1.53
CA ARG A 40 12.88 11.18 2.06
C ARG A 40 11.62 10.63 1.40
N THR A 41 11.44 9.32 1.45
CA THR A 41 10.24 8.63 0.91
C THR A 41 8.96 9.04 1.65
N GLU A 42 9.08 9.24 2.96
CA GLU A 42 7.98 9.55 3.86
C GLU A 42 7.33 10.92 3.61
N TRP A 43 6.12 11.05 4.13
CA TRP A 43 5.41 12.32 4.19
C TRP A 43 5.55 12.91 5.59
N ALA A 44 5.46 14.22 5.69
CA ALA A 44 5.44 14.94 6.97
C ALA A 44 4.06 15.52 7.23
N LEU A 45 3.65 15.57 8.50
CA LEU A 45 2.54 16.42 8.90
C LEU A 45 3.11 17.80 9.21
N GLN A 46 2.63 18.80 8.48
CA GLN A 46 3.10 20.16 8.60
C GLN A 46 1.94 21.09 8.99
N VAL A 47 2.24 22.15 9.75
CA VAL A 47 1.27 23.16 10.17
C VAL A 47 1.72 24.54 9.68
N MET A 48 0.75 25.35 9.26
CA MET A 48 0.96 26.76 8.93
C MET A 48 -0.23 27.60 9.39
N ASP A 49 -0.06 28.93 9.42
CA ASP A 49 -1.14 29.88 9.65
C ASP A 49 -2.05 29.98 8.41
N VAL A 50 -3.35 30.16 8.62
CA VAL A 50 -4.35 30.32 7.53
C VAL A 50 -4.10 31.59 6.71
N SER A 51 -3.48 32.61 7.30
CA SER A 51 -3.00 33.81 6.61
C SER A 51 -1.75 33.56 5.73
N GLY A 52 -1.23 32.34 5.73
CA GLY A 52 -0.02 31.92 5.03
C GLY A 52 1.24 32.06 5.90
N GLY A 53 2.40 31.70 5.33
CA GLY A 53 3.67 31.68 6.05
C GLY A 53 4.41 30.36 5.85
N PRO A 54 5.54 30.15 6.55
CA PRO A 54 6.30 28.92 6.44
C PRO A 54 5.51 27.73 7.02
N LEU A 55 5.65 26.58 6.37
CA LEU A 55 5.22 25.31 6.90
C LEU A 55 6.19 24.85 7.99
N THR A 56 5.64 24.42 9.13
CA THR A 56 6.39 23.85 10.24
C THR A 56 6.09 22.37 10.33
N GLU A 57 7.11 21.54 10.21
CA GLU A 57 7.00 20.09 10.40
C GLU A 57 6.76 19.78 11.89
N ILE A 58 5.66 19.08 12.19
CA ILE A 58 5.31 18.66 13.55
C ILE A 58 5.34 17.13 13.71
N VAL A 59 5.25 16.39 12.61
CA VAL A 59 5.43 14.93 12.59
C VAL A 59 6.31 14.54 11.41
N SER A 60 7.33 13.77 11.72
CA SER A 60 8.32 13.21 10.79
C SER A 60 8.64 11.78 11.19
N GLY A 61 9.09 10.93 10.26
CA GLY A 61 9.47 9.56 10.63
C GLY A 61 8.27 8.63 10.79
N GLY A 62 8.51 7.33 10.55
CA GLY A 62 7.57 6.27 10.90
C GLY A 62 6.42 6.13 9.90
N GLY A 63 6.69 6.39 8.61
CA GLY A 63 5.69 6.29 7.54
C GLY A 63 4.91 7.58 7.30
N HIS A 64 3.72 7.47 6.70
CA HIS A 64 2.92 8.62 6.29
C HIS A 64 1.91 9.02 7.38
N PRO A 65 2.01 10.23 7.98
CA PRO A 65 0.93 10.79 8.77
C PRO A 65 -0.10 11.41 7.83
N ILE A 66 -1.27 10.79 7.68
CA ILE A 66 -2.31 11.20 6.72
C ILE A 66 -3.63 11.51 7.40
N MET A 67 -4.51 12.18 6.67
CA MET A 67 -5.89 12.49 7.11
C MET A 67 -5.96 13.13 8.51
N PRO A 68 -5.27 14.26 8.74
CA PRO A 68 -5.33 14.96 10.01
C PRO A 68 -6.75 15.47 10.31
N ALA A 69 -7.08 15.57 11.60
CA ALA A 69 -8.28 16.22 12.10
C ALA A 69 -7.95 16.94 13.42
N TRP A 70 -8.54 18.13 13.61
CA TRP A 70 -8.34 18.91 14.82
C TRP A 70 -9.42 18.63 15.84
N SER A 71 -9.02 18.46 17.10
CA SER A 71 -9.91 18.59 18.23
C SER A 71 -10.13 20.07 18.60
N PRO A 72 -11.21 20.41 19.33
CA PRO A 72 -11.41 21.76 19.85
C PRO A 72 -10.26 22.26 20.75
N GLY A 73 -9.56 21.34 21.44
CA GLY A 73 -8.44 21.66 22.34
C GLY A 73 -7.09 21.88 21.64
N GLY A 74 -7.02 21.76 20.31
CA GLY A 74 -5.78 21.96 19.55
C GLY A 74 -4.90 20.72 19.37
N THR A 75 -5.32 19.55 19.87
CA THR A 75 -4.72 18.25 19.49
C THR A 75 -5.09 17.92 18.05
N ILE A 76 -4.12 17.45 17.28
CA ILE A 76 -4.30 16.93 15.93
C ILE A 76 -4.27 15.41 16.02
N TYR A 77 -5.30 14.76 15.50
CA TYR A 77 -5.34 13.31 15.31
C TYR A 77 -5.04 13.00 13.84
N PHE A 78 -4.24 11.98 13.56
CA PHE A 78 -3.95 11.54 12.20
C PHE A 78 -3.89 10.01 12.11
N ALA A 79 -4.07 9.49 10.90
CA ALA A 79 -3.89 8.08 10.60
C ALA A 79 -2.45 7.82 10.14
N ARG A 80 -1.88 6.68 10.55
CA ARG A 80 -0.57 6.21 10.09
C ARG A 80 -0.54 4.70 10.16
N ALA A 81 -0.08 4.07 9.08
CA ALA A 81 0.16 2.64 9.01
C ALA A 81 1.48 2.27 9.71
N ASP A 82 1.51 1.09 10.33
CA ASP A 82 2.76 0.43 10.69
C ASP A 82 3.45 -0.15 9.44
N GLU A 83 4.62 -0.77 9.64
CA GLU A 83 5.43 -1.34 8.56
C GLU A 83 4.80 -2.57 7.89
N ARG A 84 3.68 -3.08 8.42
CA ARG A 84 2.83 -4.13 7.84
C ARG A 84 1.59 -3.56 7.17
N GLY A 85 1.45 -2.23 7.10
CA GLY A 85 0.32 -1.56 6.45
C GLY A 85 -0.93 -1.44 7.32
N VAL A 86 -0.85 -1.74 8.63
CA VAL A 86 -2.02 -1.66 9.53
C VAL A 86 -2.13 -0.27 10.12
N PHE A 87 -3.23 0.44 9.81
CA PHE A 87 -3.47 1.79 10.30
C PHE A 87 -3.73 1.85 11.80
N GLY A 88 -3.20 2.89 12.43
CA GLY A 88 -3.55 3.34 13.77
C GLY A 88 -3.92 4.81 13.79
N LEU A 89 -4.58 5.22 14.88
CA LEU A 89 -4.87 6.61 15.18
C LEU A 89 -3.79 7.18 16.12
N TRP A 90 -3.31 8.38 15.81
CA TRP A 90 -2.19 9.00 16.52
C TRP A 90 -2.53 10.46 16.87
N PRO A 91 -2.62 10.83 18.16
CA PRO A 91 -2.65 12.21 18.61
C PRO A 91 -1.27 12.86 18.60
N ILE A 92 -1.24 14.17 18.37
CA ILE A 92 -0.12 15.05 18.66
C ILE A 92 -0.62 16.46 19.00
N ALA A 93 0.05 17.16 19.89
CA ALA A 93 -0.23 18.58 20.12
C ALA A 93 0.19 19.42 18.91
N ALA A 94 -0.52 20.50 18.62
CA ALA A 94 -0.13 21.40 17.52
C ALA A 94 1.20 22.14 17.75
N SER A 95 1.73 22.12 18.98
CA SER A 95 3.07 22.59 19.31
C SER A 95 4.17 21.56 19.02
N GLY A 96 3.82 20.37 18.51
CA GLY A 96 4.72 19.24 18.31
C GLY A 96 4.77 18.31 19.52
N GLY A 97 5.71 17.37 19.49
CA GLY A 97 5.90 16.32 20.50
C GLY A 97 6.13 14.95 19.86
N VAL A 98 6.15 13.91 20.68
CA VAL A 98 6.21 12.52 20.20
C VAL A 98 4.77 11.98 20.10
N PRO A 99 4.29 11.62 18.90
CA PRO A 99 2.96 11.03 18.77
C PRO A 99 2.95 9.59 19.33
N GLU A 100 1.92 9.26 20.08
CA GLU A 100 1.71 7.92 20.65
C GLU A 100 0.46 7.28 20.06
N ARG A 101 0.52 5.99 19.71
CA ARG A 101 -0.60 5.30 19.08
C ARG A 101 -1.74 5.12 20.09
N VAL A 102 -2.96 5.43 19.66
CA VAL A 102 -4.17 5.03 20.37
C VAL A 102 -4.40 3.54 20.12
N THR A 103 -4.44 2.74 21.18
CA THR A 103 -4.77 1.32 21.14
C THR A 103 -6.17 1.12 21.71
N PRO A 104 -7.17 0.80 20.87
CA PRO A 104 -8.50 0.44 21.37
C PRO A 104 -8.41 -0.78 22.28
N THR A 105 -9.03 -0.73 23.46
CA THR A 105 -9.13 -1.88 24.37
C THR A 105 -10.33 -2.76 24.07
N THR A 106 -11.39 -2.16 23.51
CA THR A 106 -12.66 -2.82 23.18
C THR A 106 -13.31 -2.10 22.00
N TRP A 107 -13.96 -2.85 21.12
CA TRP A 107 -14.78 -2.31 20.04
C TRP A 107 -16.26 -2.31 20.46
N ASP A 108 -16.92 -1.16 20.37
CA ASP A 108 -18.38 -1.07 20.50
C ASP A 108 -18.99 -1.07 19.09
N TRP A 109 -19.37 -2.26 18.64
CA TRP A 109 -19.93 -2.49 17.31
C TRP A 109 -21.31 -1.87 17.11
N LYS A 110 -21.98 -1.40 18.18
CA LYS A 110 -23.38 -0.94 18.16
C LYS A 110 -24.37 -1.97 17.58
N ALA A 111 -23.95 -3.23 17.47
CA ALA A 111 -24.70 -4.35 16.95
C ALA A 111 -24.17 -5.66 17.56
N PRO A 112 -24.99 -6.71 17.65
CA PRO A 112 -24.51 -8.04 18.02
C PRO A 112 -23.50 -8.56 16.97
N THR A 113 -22.41 -9.20 17.41
CA THR A 113 -21.37 -9.75 16.54
C THR A 113 -21.40 -11.26 16.46
N MET A 114 -20.79 -11.80 15.41
CA MET A 114 -20.50 -13.21 15.22
C MET A 114 -19.01 -13.40 14.93
N ARG A 115 -18.52 -14.63 15.15
CA ARG A 115 -17.18 -15.04 14.75
C ARG A 115 -17.27 -15.75 13.42
N VAL A 116 -16.41 -15.40 12.46
CA VAL A 116 -16.36 -16.06 11.15
C VAL A 116 -14.98 -16.63 10.92
N ILE A 117 -14.91 -17.90 10.51
CA ILE A 117 -13.68 -18.51 10.01
C ILE A 117 -13.83 -18.73 8.51
N VAL A 118 -12.94 -18.13 7.73
CA VAL A 118 -12.85 -18.36 6.28
C VAL A 118 -11.62 -19.21 5.99
N ARG A 119 -11.82 -20.33 5.30
CA ARG A 119 -10.76 -21.19 4.78
C ARG A 119 -10.74 -21.15 3.26
N THR A 120 -9.56 -21.04 2.66
CA THR A 120 -9.34 -21.23 1.23
C THR A 120 -8.51 -22.47 0.98
N GLN A 121 -8.82 -23.22 -0.06
CA GLN A 121 -8.10 -24.44 -0.45
C GLN A 121 -8.13 -24.60 -1.97
N ILE A 122 -7.19 -25.36 -2.53
CA ILE A 122 -7.25 -25.77 -3.94
C ILE A 122 -8.19 -26.96 -4.08
N THR A 123 -9.04 -26.97 -5.10
CA THR A 123 -9.95 -28.09 -5.36
C THR A 123 -9.14 -29.39 -5.52
N GLY A 124 -9.49 -30.43 -4.74
CA GLY A 124 -8.77 -31.71 -4.72
C GLY A 124 -7.61 -31.77 -3.72
N HIS A 125 -7.33 -30.69 -2.99
CA HIS A 125 -6.31 -30.63 -1.94
C HIS A 125 -6.95 -30.27 -0.60
N ASP A 126 -6.54 -30.95 0.47
CA ASP A 126 -7.09 -30.74 1.83
C ASP A 126 -6.35 -29.66 2.64
N ARG A 127 -5.26 -29.10 2.09
CA ARG A 127 -4.45 -28.09 2.77
C ARG A 127 -4.98 -26.70 2.49
N PRO A 128 -5.00 -25.80 3.49
CA PRO A 128 -5.23 -24.38 3.26
C PRO A 128 -4.27 -23.81 2.21
N ALA A 129 -4.80 -22.96 1.35
CA ALA A 129 -4.06 -22.28 0.30
C ALA A 129 -4.19 -20.76 0.48
N PRO A 130 -3.08 -20.00 0.49
CA PRO A 130 -3.13 -18.55 0.51
C PRO A 130 -3.98 -17.95 -0.63
N ALA A 131 -4.60 -16.80 -0.42
CA ALA A 131 -5.44 -16.16 -1.43
C ALA A 131 -5.69 -14.68 -1.09
N ARG A 132 -6.12 -13.89 -2.07
CA ARG A 132 -6.87 -12.66 -1.79
C ARG A 132 -8.25 -13.04 -1.24
N LEU A 133 -8.65 -12.38 -0.16
CA LEU A 133 -10.00 -12.49 0.41
C LEU A 133 -10.69 -11.14 0.40
N TYR A 134 -11.89 -11.12 -0.17
CA TYR A 134 -12.88 -10.06 -0.05
C TYR A 134 -14.02 -10.56 0.82
N VAL A 135 -14.30 -9.88 1.93
CA VAL A 135 -15.38 -10.23 2.86
C VAL A 135 -16.21 -9.00 3.11
N VAL A 136 -17.54 -9.11 2.97
CA VAL A 136 -18.49 -8.06 3.32
C VAL A 136 -19.62 -8.59 4.18
N ASP A 137 -20.16 -7.74 5.06
CA ASP A 137 -21.40 -8.01 5.76
C ASP A 137 -22.63 -7.98 4.81
N GLN A 138 -23.81 -8.22 5.37
CA GLN A 138 -25.08 -8.19 4.63
C GLN A 138 -25.31 -6.87 3.88
N ASP A 139 -24.89 -5.75 4.48
CA ASP A 139 -25.08 -4.37 4.00
C ASP A 139 -23.99 -3.96 2.99
N GLY A 140 -22.97 -4.79 2.79
CA GLY A 140 -21.88 -4.55 1.85
C GLY A 140 -20.68 -3.84 2.47
N HIS A 141 -20.62 -3.68 3.79
CA HIS A 141 -19.45 -3.11 4.45
C HIS A 141 -18.29 -4.12 4.47
N PRO A 142 -17.08 -3.73 4.04
CA PRO A 142 -15.89 -4.59 4.09
C PRO A 142 -15.51 -4.97 5.52
N ALA A 143 -15.22 -6.26 5.74
CA ALA A 143 -14.71 -6.80 6.99
C ALA A 143 -13.24 -7.18 6.85
N PHE A 144 -12.44 -6.95 7.89
CA PHE A 144 -11.01 -7.25 7.93
C PHE A 144 -10.63 -8.02 9.19
N ALA A 145 -9.81 -9.06 9.03
CA ALA A 145 -9.25 -9.77 10.18
C ALA A 145 -8.25 -8.86 10.91
N ALA A 146 -8.18 -9.01 12.24
CA ALA A 146 -7.28 -8.20 13.06
C ALA A 146 -5.83 -8.33 12.59
N GLY A 147 -5.14 -7.19 12.47
CA GLY A 147 -3.74 -7.14 12.04
C GLY A 147 -3.52 -7.34 10.54
N GLN A 148 -4.57 -7.42 9.73
CA GLN A 148 -4.46 -7.45 8.27
C GLN A 148 -4.44 -6.06 7.66
N GLN A 149 -3.64 -5.89 6.61
CA GLN A 149 -3.65 -4.69 5.78
C GLN A 149 -4.85 -4.72 4.83
N SER A 150 -5.49 -3.57 4.67
CA SER A 150 -6.50 -3.34 3.64
C SER A 150 -5.86 -2.96 2.31
N TRP A 151 -6.26 -3.65 1.25
CA TRP A 151 -5.87 -3.37 -0.13
C TRP A 151 -7.09 -2.97 -0.95
N LEU A 152 -6.88 -2.19 -2.02
CA LEU A 152 -7.92 -1.80 -2.95
C LEU A 152 -7.61 -2.38 -4.33
N ASP A 153 -8.53 -3.18 -4.84
CA ASP A 153 -8.61 -3.48 -6.26
C ASP A 153 -9.23 -2.27 -6.96
N GLY A 154 -8.39 -1.46 -7.61
CA GLY A 154 -8.82 -0.25 -8.30
C GLY A 154 -9.67 -0.51 -9.55
N GLN A 155 -9.65 -1.72 -10.10
CA GLN A 155 -10.42 -2.09 -11.29
C GLN A 155 -11.87 -2.42 -10.93
N ASN A 156 -12.07 -3.16 -9.84
CA ASN A 156 -13.39 -3.67 -9.44
C ASN A 156 -13.97 -2.97 -8.20
N GLY A 157 -13.18 -2.14 -7.51
CA GLY A 157 -13.59 -1.45 -6.28
C GLY A 157 -13.65 -2.34 -5.04
N HIS A 158 -13.09 -3.55 -5.10
CA HIS A 158 -13.08 -4.48 -3.98
C HIS A 158 -11.99 -4.11 -2.96
N LEU A 159 -12.36 -4.09 -1.68
CA LEU A 159 -11.41 -4.01 -0.58
C LEU A 159 -11.04 -5.42 -0.11
N TYR A 160 -9.77 -5.80 -0.20
CA TYR A 160 -9.33 -7.16 0.07
C TYR A 160 -8.15 -7.21 1.05
N MET A 161 -7.88 -8.42 1.56
CA MET A 161 -6.68 -8.74 2.33
C MET A 161 -6.04 -10.03 1.82
N TYR A 162 -4.77 -10.24 2.14
CA TYR A 162 -4.10 -11.50 1.86
C TYR A 162 -4.28 -12.47 3.03
N SER A 163 -4.81 -13.65 2.73
CA SER A 163 -4.98 -14.74 3.70
C SER A 163 -3.86 -15.77 3.54
N PRO A 164 -3.31 -16.32 4.64
CA PRO A 164 -2.42 -17.48 4.58
C PRO A 164 -3.17 -18.79 4.32
N GLY A 165 -4.48 -18.74 4.12
CA GLY A 165 -5.36 -19.89 3.85
C GLY A 165 -6.46 -20.07 4.89
N VAL A 166 -6.29 -19.52 6.09
CA VAL A 166 -7.33 -19.46 7.12
C VAL A 166 -7.25 -18.09 7.80
N LEU A 167 -8.37 -17.38 7.85
CA LEU A 167 -8.52 -16.15 8.62
C LEU A 167 -9.78 -16.18 9.46
N GLU A 168 -9.74 -15.41 10.54
CA GLU A 168 -10.82 -15.25 11.48
C GLU A 168 -11.22 -13.79 11.58
N PHE A 169 -12.53 -13.56 11.68
CA PHE A 169 -13.14 -12.23 11.70
C PHE A 169 -14.11 -12.14 12.87
N GLU A 170 -14.19 -10.94 13.44
CA GLU A 170 -15.35 -10.50 14.19
C GLU A 170 -16.08 -9.48 13.31
N MET A 171 -17.39 -9.66 13.15
CA MET A 171 -18.23 -8.79 12.33
C MET A 171 -19.69 -8.81 12.82
N PRO A 172 -20.55 -7.88 12.38
CA PRO A 172 -21.97 -7.92 12.71
C PRO A 172 -22.58 -9.29 12.37
N ALA A 173 -23.40 -9.83 13.28
CA ALA A 173 -24.14 -11.07 13.03
C ALA A 173 -25.06 -10.93 11.79
N ASN A 174 -25.55 -12.06 11.27
CA ASN A 174 -26.37 -12.24 10.05
C ASN A 174 -25.56 -12.80 8.86
N GLU A 175 -25.98 -12.49 7.64
CA GLU A 175 -25.35 -12.95 6.41
C GLU A 175 -24.02 -12.21 6.16
N TYR A 176 -23.05 -12.92 5.59
CA TYR A 176 -21.86 -12.32 4.99
C TYR A 176 -21.59 -12.96 3.63
N ARG A 177 -20.93 -12.20 2.77
CA ARG A 177 -20.47 -12.67 1.45
C ARG A 177 -18.97 -12.67 1.41
N VAL A 178 -18.40 -13.73 0.84
CA VAL A 178 -16.95 -13.89 0.69
C VAL A 178 -16.60 -14.27 -0.74
N MET A 179 -15.53 -13.69 -1.24
CA MET A 179 -14.90 -14.04 -2.50
C MET A 179 -13.41 -14.27 -2.27
N ALA A 180 -12.86 -15.31 -2.92
CA ALA A 180 -11.44 -15.62 -2.91
C ALA A 180 -10.90 -15.69 -4.35
N SER A 181 -9.68 -15.20 -4.55
CA SER A 181 -8.93 -15.36 -5.80
C SER A 181 -7.46 -15.66 -5.51
N ARG A 182 -6.82 -16.43 -6.39
CA ARG A 182 -5.42 -16.84 -6.27
C ARG A 182 -4.77 -16.94 -7.65
N GLY A 183 -3.97 -15.94 -8.01
CA GLY A 183 -3.24 -15.89 -9.28
C GLY A 183 -4.13 -16.06 -10.52
N PHE A 184 -3.49 -16.36 -11.65
CA PHE A 184 -4.16 -16.61 -12.94
C PHE A 184 -4.42 -18.10 -13.21
N GLU A 185 -3.90 -18.98 -12.36
CA GLU A 185 -3.99 -20.43 -12.53
C GLU A 185 -5.17 -21.06 -11.80
N HIS A 186 -5.96 -20.25 -11.09
CA HIS A 186 -7.13 -20.71 -10.34
C HIS A 186 -8.37 -19.85 -10.65
N LEU A 187 -9.52 -20.50 -10.80
CA LEU A 187 -10.81 -19.81 -10.87
C LEU A 187 -11.15 -19.22 -9.48
N PRO A 188 -11.69 -17.99 -9.42
CA PRO A 188 -12.14 -17.42 -8.18
C PRO A 188 -13.36 -18.17 -7.64
N ALA A 189 -13.49 -18.20 -6.32
CA ALA A 189 -14.60 -18.83 -5.62
C ALA A 189 -15.40 -17.78 -4.84
N ARG A 190 -16.70 -18.04 -4.65
CA ARG A 190 -17.61 -17.19 -3.89
C ARG A 190 -18.47 -18.05 -2.97
N ALA A 191 -18.79 -17.53 -1.81
CA ALA A 191 -19.71 -18.17 -0.88
C ALA A 191 -20.50 -17.13 -0.09
N VAL A 192 -21.62 -17.59 0.47
CA VAL A 192 -22.44 -16.86 1.42
C VAL A 192 -22.45 -17.68 2.70
N GLY A 193 -22.20 -17.04 3.83
CA GLY A 193 -22.28 -17.66 5.14
C GLY A 193 -23.22 -16.89 6.05
N THR A 194 -23.62 -17.53 7.14
CA THR A 194 -24.50 -16.90 8.14
C THR A 194 -24.23 -17.51 9.51
N ALA A 195 -24.33 -16.69 10.56
CA ALA A 195 -24.41 -17.14 11.94
C ALA A 195 -25.19 -16.11 12.78
N ARG A 196 -25.79 -16.58 13.88
CA ARG A 196 -26.45 -15.68 14.84
C ARG A 196 -25.42 -15.01 15.75
N SER A 197 -25.90 -14.06 16.54
CA SER A 197 -25.09 -13.40 17.58
C SER A 197 -24.37 -14.41 18.47
N ALA A 198 -23.10 -14.16 18.74
CA ALA A 198 -22.21 -15.00 19.55
C ALA A 198 -22.00 -16.45 19.05
N GLU A 199 -22.54 -16.79 17.87
CA GLU A 199 -22.24 -18.06 17.20
C GLU A 199 -21.00 -17.92 16.29
N GLN A 200 -20.50 -19.06 15.84
CA GLN A 200 -19.39 -19.14 14.88
C GLN A 200 -19.88 -19.67 13.53
N ALA A 201 -19.59 -18.95 12.46
CA ALA A 201 -19.70 -19.45 11.09
C ALA A 201 -18.34 -19.98 10.61
N SER A 202 -18.36 -21.04 9.80
CA SER A 202 -17.18 -21.49 9.06
C SER A 202 -17.53 -21.64 7.59
N THR A 203 -16.75 -21.01 6.71
CA THR A 203 -16.92 -21.09 5.25
C THR A 203 -15.62 -21.52 4.60
N THR A 204 -15.69 -22.54 3.75
CA THR A 204 -14.56 -23.00 2.94
C THR A 204 -14.80 -22.66 1.48
N LEU A 205 -13.84 -21.97 0.86
CA LEU A 205 -13.80 -21.71 -0.58
C LEU A 205 -12.78 -22.65 -1.24
N SER A 206 -13.25 -23.48 -2.15
CA SER A 206 -12.40 -24.32 -3.01
C SER A 206 -12.13 -23.59 -4.32
N LEU A 207 -10.86 -23.38 -4.65
CA LEU A 207 -10.37 -22.69 -5.85
C LEU A 207 -10.00 -23.74 -6.91
N PRO A 208 -10.79 -23.91 -8.00
CA PRO A 208 -10.48 -24.86 -9.06
C PRO A 208 -9.26 -24.42 -9.88
N PRO A 209 -8.28 -25.29 -10.15
CA PRO A 209 -7.19 -24.98 -11.09
C PRO A 209 -7.70 -24.85 -12.54
N ILE A 210 -7.06 -23.98 -13.31
CA ILE A 210 -7.35 -23.71 -14.74
C ILE A 210 -6.34 -24.45 -15.65
N GLY A 211 -5.16 -24.77 -15.14
CA GLY A 211 -4.08 -25.44 -15.87
C GLY A 211 -4.24 -26.97 -15.97
N GLY A 212 -3.68 -27.54 -17.03
CA GLY A 212 -3.40 -28.98 -17.14
C GLY A 212 -1.92 -29.27 -16.88
N PRO A 213 -1.47 -30.53 -17.05
CA PRO A 213 -0.07 -30.93 -16.75
C PRO A 213 1.00 -30.10 -17.46
N SER A 214 0.67 -29.44 -18.58
CA SER A 214 1.59 -28.56 -19.31
C SER A 214 2.00 -27.29 -18.55
N MET A 215 1.30 -26.94 -17.46
CA MET A 215 1.63 -25.81 -16.60
C MET A 215 2.51 -26.20 -15.41
N GLU A 216 2.67 -27.50 -15.12
CA GLU A 216 3.38 -27.98 -13.90
C GLU A 216 4.87 -27.62 -13.88
N ASP A 217 5.48 -27.40 -15.05
CA ASP A 217 6.89 -27.02 -15.21
C ASP A 217 7.11 -25.49 -15.38
N TRP A 218 6.05 -24.68 -15.29
CA TRP A 218 6.13 -23.23 -15.41
C TRP A 218 6.19 -22.56 -14.04
N TYR A 219 6.83 -21.40 -13.99
CA TYR A 219 6.88 -20.53 -12.81
C TYR A 219 6.13 -19.24 -13.11
N ALA A 220 5.22 -18.85 -12.22
CA ALA A 220 4.52 -17.58 -12.32
C ALA A 220 5.39 -16.46 -11.76
N GLY A 221 5.46 -15.33 -12.46
CA GLY A 221 6.25 -14.19 -12.00
C GLY A 221 5.71 -12.83 -12.38
N ASP A 222 5.92 -11.86 -11.49
CA ASP A 222 5.66 -10.44 -11.76
C ASP A 222 6.99 -9.68 -11.78
N HIS A 223 7.25 -9.05 -12.92
CA HIS A 223 8.50 -8.34 -13.19
C HIS A 223 8.39 -6.82 -13.16
N HIS A 224 7.21 -6.25 -12.93
CA HIS A 224 7.02 -4.81 -12.91
C HIS A 224 5.93 -4.41 -11.92
N PHE A 225 6.32 -4.29 -10.66
CA PHE A 225 5.51 -3.67 -9.64
C PHE A 225 6.39 -2.98 -8.60
N HIS A 226 5.78 -2.22 -7.70
CA HIS A 226 6.50 -1.43 -6.72
C HIS A 226 5.93 -1.65 -5.33
N LEU A 227 6.81 -1.72 -4.32
CA LEU A 227 6.38 -1.90 -2.93
C LEU A 227 5.83 -0.59 -2.35
N ASN A 228 6.57 0.52 -2.49
CA ASN A 228 6.25 1.79 -1.83
C ASN A 228 6.18 3.00 -2.77
N TYR A 229 6.13 2.80 -4.09
CA TYR A 229 6.16 3.89 -5.07
C TYR A 229 5.02 4.89 -4.91
N VAL A 230 3.83 4.37 -4.61
CA VAL A 230 2.62 5.11 -4.27
C VAL A 230 1.88 4.34 -3.18
N GLY A 231 1.00 5.03 -2.45
CA GLY A 231 0.15 4.40 -1.46
C GLY A 231 0.09 5.20 -0.17
N GLN A 232 -0.63 4.65 0.80
CA GLN A 232 -0.88 5.28 2.10
C GLN A 232 0.01 4.72 3.22
N ALA A 233 0.78 3.67 2.93
CA ALA A 233 1.68 3.00 3.87
C ALA A 233 3.07 2.85 3.26
N LEU A 234 4.08 2.77 4.13
CA LEU A 234 5.42 2.32 3.75
C LEU A 234 5.66 0.96 4.39
N LEU A 235 5.78 -0.04 3.53
CA LEU A 235 5.91 -1.44 3.89
C LEU A 235 7.38 -1.85 3.91
N ARG A 236 7.70 -2.75 4.84
CA ARG A 236 8.94 -3.50 4.78
C ARG A 236 8.87 -4.60 3.71
N PRO A 237 10.01 -5.03 3.13
CA PRO A 237 10.01 -6.02 2.05
C PRO A 237 9.41 -7.37 2.44
N GLU A 238 9.38 -7.74 3.72
CA GLU A 238 8.70 -8.94 4.20
C GLU A 238 7.19 -8.95 3.89
N ALA A 239 6.56 -7.76 3.72
CA ALA A 239 5.17 -7.67 3.31
C ALA A 239 4.90 -8.26 1.93
N LEU A 240 5.91 -8.41 1.07
CA LEU A 240 5.80 -9.02 -0.26
C LEU A 240 5.42 -10.50 -0.20
N VAL A 241 5.83 -11.21 0.85
CA VAL A 241 5.63 -12.66 0.97
C VAL A 241 4.14 -13.04 0.94
N PRO A 242 3.27 -12.50 1.82
CA PRO A 242 1.84 -12.81 1.75
C PRO A 242 1.19 -12.33 0.45
N MET A 243 1.67 -11.23 -0.16
CA MET A 243 1.15 -10.79 -1.46
C MET A 243 1.42 -11.84 -2.53
N MET A 244 2.66 -12.27 -2.67
CA MET A 244 3.06 -13.27 -3.65
C MET A 244 2.38 -14.62 -3.43
N GLN A 245 2.30 -15.08 -2.19
CA GLN A 245 1.62 -16.33 -1.87
C GLN A 245 0.14 -16.28 -2.23
N GLY A 246 -0.52 -15.14 -2.00
CA GLY A 246 -1.92 -14.94 -2.37
C GLY A 246 -2.15 -14.76 -3.86
N GLU A 247 -1.18 -14.20 -4.58
CA GLU A 247 -1.17 -14.09 -6.05
C GLU A 247 -0.65 -15.33 -6.77
N ASP A 248 -0.23 -16.36 -6.03
CA ASP A 248 0.38 -17.56 -6.60
C ASP A 248 1.60 -17.27 -7.47
N LEU A 249 2.43 -16.32 -7.05
CA LEU A 249 3.67 -15.97 -7.75
C LEU A 249 4.84 -16.74 -7.15
N ASP A 250 5.63 -17.37 -8.01
CA ASP A 250 6.88 -18.04 -7.64
C ASP A 250 8.06 -17.07 -7.61
N VAL A 251 8.03 -16.04 -8.47
CA VAL A 251 9.12 -15.08 -8.64
C VAL A 251 8.58 -13.64 -8.66
N ALA A 252 9.20 -12.74 -7.93
CA ALA A 252 8.92 -11.31 -8.01
C ALA A 252 10.19 -10.49 -8.15
N THR A 253 10.11 -9.46 -8.98
CA THR A 253 11.16 -8.44 -9.07
C THR A 253 10.57 -7.04 -8.86
N PRO A 254 10.25 -6.66 -7.61
CA PRO A 254 9.80 -5.30 -7.30
C PRO A 254 10.87 -4.29 -7.70
N LEU A 255 10.47 -3.14 -8.23
CA LEU A 255 11.41 -2.16 -8.74
C LEU A 255 11.65 -1.05 -7.72
N SER A 256 12.92 -0.84 -7.35
CA SER A 256 13.33 0.42 -6.73
C SER A 256 13.20 1.51 -7.78
N ALA A 257 12.54 2.61 -7.45
CA ALA A 257 12.26 3.66 -8.43
C ALA A 257 12.42 5.04 -7.82
N ASN A 258 12.31 6.08 -8.64
CA ASN A 258 12.31 7.45 -8.14
C ASN A 258 10.97 8.14 -8.41
N LEU A 259 10.57 8.97 -7.46
CA LEU A 259 9.47 9.91 -7.62
C LEU A 259 10.04 11.31 -7.50
N HIS A 260 10.39 11.89 -8.66
CA HIS A 260 11.26 13.06 -8.76
C HIS A 260 12.60 12.78 -8.07
N THR A 261 12.99 13.58 -7.07
CA THR A 261 14.26 13.43 -6.34
C THR A 261 14.22 12.37 -5.24
N ARG A 262 13.04 11.86 -4.89
CA ARG A 262 12.90 10.83 -3.85
C ARG A 262 13.22 9.46 -4.43
N ARG A 263 14.19 8.75 -3.84
CA ARG A 263 14.58 7.39 -4.22
C ARG A 263 13.80 6.39 -3.36
N ILE A 264 12.76 5.83 -3.96
CA ILE A 264 11.83 4.90 -3.32
C ILE A 264 12.44 3.50 -3.34
N ASP A 265 12.40 2.83 -2.20
CA ASP A 265 12.91 1.45 -2.00
C ASP A 265 14.39 1.22 -2.35
N GLU A 266 15.18 2.27 -2.61
CA GLU A 266 16.63 2.18 -2.84
C GLU A 266 17.34 1.42 -1.70
N GLY A 267 16.94 1.67 -0.45
CA GLY A 267 17.48 0.98 0.72
C GLY A 267 17.16 -0.52 0.80
N TYR A 268 16.19 -1.00 0.02
CA TYR A 268 15.80 -2.41 -0.07
C TYR A 268 16.41 -3.12 -1.27
N PHE A 269 17.16 -2.44 -2.14
CA PHE A 269 17.75 -3.05 -3.33
C PHE A 269 18.60 -4.32 -3.03
N ALA A 270 19.32 -4.33 -1.90
CA ALA A 270 20.13 -5.47 -1.48
C ALA A 270 19.33 -6.58 -0.77
N TRP A 271 18.08 -6.31 -0.39
CA TRP A 271 17.22 -7.31 0.24
C TRP A 271 16.75 -8.32 -0.80
N THR A 272 16.82 -9.61 -0.45
CA THR A 272 16.39 -10.70 -1.32
C THR A 272 15.83 -11.84 -0.49
N ARG A 273 14.88 -12.58 -1.08
CA ARG A 273 14.39 -13.85 -0.56
C ARG A 273 14.68 -14.94 -1.59
N ARG A 274 15.34 -16.03 -1.15
CA ARG A 274 15.77 -17.15 -2.02
C ARG A 274 14.86 -18.38 -1.96
N GLU A 275 13.96 -18.43 -1.00
CA GLU A 275 12.92 -19.45 -0.90
C GLU A 275 11.74 -19.08 -1.80
N THR A 276 10.92 -20.05 -2.23
CA THR A 276 9.67 -19.76 -2.94
C THR A 276 8.66 -19.08 -2.02
N SER A 277 8.04 -17.98 -2.41
CA SER A 277 8.31 -17.16 -3.60
C SER A 277 9.63 -16.38 -3.55
N LEU A 278 10.45 -16.51 -4.61
CA LEU A 278 11.75 -15.85 -4.77
C LEU A 278 11.55 -14.36 -5.04
N ILE A 279 12.29 -13.51 -4.34
CA ILE A 279 12.18 -12.06 -4.48
C ILE A 279 13.56 -11.44 -4.66
N GLN A 280 13.70 -10.62 -5.69
CA GLN A 280 14.90 -9.82 -5.92
C GLN A 280 14.52 -8.43 -6.44
N PHE A 281 14.89 -7.39 -5.70
CA PHE A 281 14.64 -6.01 -6.16
C PHE A 281 15.41 -5.71 -7.45
N GLY A 282 14.69 -5.12 -8.41
CA GLY A 282 15.26 -4.49 -9.59
C GLY A 282 15.29 -2.97 -9.45
N GLN A 283 15.49 -2.30 -10.56
CA GLN A 283 15.40 -0.84 -10.68
C GLN A 283 14.46 -0.47 -11.81
N GLU A 284 13.61 0.53 -11.58
CA GLU A 284 12.92 1.24 -12.65
C GLU A 284 13.68 2.53 -12.98
N MET A 285 13.87 2.79 -14.26
CA MET A 285 14.50 4.01 -14.75
C MET A 285 13.55 4.77 -15.67
N ARG A 286 13.53 6.10 -15.59
CA ARG A 286 12.50 6.92 -16.25
C ARG A 286 13.08 7.95 -17.21
N SER A 287 12.88 7.73 -18.50
CA SER A 287 13.04 8.75 -19.53
C SER A 287 11.71 9.46 -19.76
N HIS A 288 11.71 10.80 -19.80
CA HIS A 288 10.47 11.54 -20.08
C HIS A 288 9.89 11.20 -21.47
N PHE A 289 10.74 11.00 -22.47
CA PHE A 289 10.29 10.73 -23.85
C PHE A 289 10.17 9.25 -24.17
N LEU A 290 11.06 8.42 -23.61
CA LEU A 290 11.17 7.00 -23.96
C LEU A 290 10.48 6.08 -22.95
N GLY A 291 9.67 6.65 -22.06
CA GLY A 291 8.99 5.93 -21.00
C GLY A 291 9.94 5.43 -19.92
N HIS A 292 9.50 4.41 -19.20
CA HIS A 292 10.24 3.77 -18.12
C HIS A 292 10.61 2.33 -18.47
N THR A 293 11.78 1.89 -18.00
CA THR A 293 12.31 0.54 -18.21
C THR A 293 12.58 -0.13 -16.86
N GLY A 294 12.29 -1.42 -16.77
CA GLY A 294 12.63 -2.26 -15.63
C GLY A 294 14.00 -2.91 -15.86
N HIS A 295 14.81 -3.00 -14.81
CA HIS A 295 16.15 -3.55 -14.83
C HIS A 295 16.28 -4.58 -13.72
N ILE A 296 16.32 -5.86 -14.09
CA ILE A 296 16.25 -6.99 -13.15
C ILE A 296 17.51 -7.86 -13.26
N GLY A 297 17.90 -8.51 -12.16
CA GLY A 297 19.16 -9.28 -12.10
C GLY A 297 20.42 -8.40 -12.11
N ILE A 298 20.27 -7.09 -11.92
CA ILE A 298 21.40 -6.15 -11.74
C ILE A 298 22.00 -6.29 -10.34
N LYS A 299 23.28 -5.98 -10.22
CA LYS A 299 24.09 -6.02 -8.99
C LYS A 299 24.34 -4.63 -8.41
N THR A 300 24.30 -3.61 -9.26
CA THR A 300 24.42 -2.20 -8.91
C THR A 300 23.39 -1.37 -9.65
N LEU A 301 22.84 -0.38 -8.95
CA LEU A 301 21.89 0.59 -9.50
C LEU A 301 22.59 1.49 -10.51
N TYR A 302 21.89 1.83 -11.59
CA TYR A 302 22.36 2.81 -12.58
C TYR A 302 22.06 4.24 -12.11
N TRP A 303 22.91 5.19 -12.49
CA TRP A 303 22.71 6.62 -12.27
C TRP A 303 22.93 7.41 -13.57
N PRO A 304 22.07 8.40 -13.91
CA PRO A 304 20.90 8.89 -13.17
C PRO A 304 19.67 7.97 -13.32
N TRP A 305 18.72 8.08 -12.38
CA TRP A 305 17.50 7.26 -12.38
C TRP A 305 16.42 7.81 -13.33
N TYR A 306 16.57 9.07 -13.73
CA TYR A 306 15.60 9.76 -14.55
C TYR A 306 16.25 10.88 -15.36
N TRP A 307 15.64 11.22 -16.49
CA TRP A 307 16.08 12.31 -17.37
C TRP A 307 14.99 12.75 -18.35
N GLY A 308 15.15 13.93 -18.90
CA GLY A 308 14.25 14.56 -19.86
C GLY A 308 13.37 15.64 -19.24
N PRO A 309 12.58 16.36 -20.06
CA PRO A 309 11.82 17.54 -19.64
C PRO A 309 10.99 17.34 -18.37
N GLY A 310 10.87 18.40 -17.56
CA GLY A 310 10.07 18.38 -16.33
C GLY A 310 10.72 17.69 -15.13
N TYR A 311 11.81 16.93 -15.33
CA TYR A 311 12.56 16.36 -14.22
C TYR A 311 13.54 17.36 -13.58
N PRO A 312 13.74 17.33 -12.25
CA PRO A 312 14.76 18.14 -11.57
C PRO A 312 16.18 17.75 -11.99
N VAL A 313 17.14 18.67 -12.05
CA VAL A 313 18.57 18.39 -12.38
C VAL A 313 18.82 17.92 -13.83
N TYR A 314 18.21 16.81 -14.28
CA TYR A 314 18.38 16.21 -15.62
C TYR A 314 17.27 16.58 -16.61
N GLY A 315 16.65 17.75 -16.42
CA GLY A 315 15.51 18.23 -17.20
C GLY A 315 15.80 18.50 -18.67
N LEU A 316 17.06 18.75 -19.03
CA LEU A 316 17.50 19.04 -20.40
C LEU A 316 18.22 17.85 -21.06
N ASP A 317 18.27 16.72 -20.36
CA ASP A 317 19.01 15.55 -20.80
C ASP A 317 18.13 14.64 -21.68
N ASP A 318 18.54 14.44 -22.92
CA ASP A 318 17.82 13.71 -23.96
C ASP A 318 18.42 12.32 -24.25
N ARG A 319 19.27 11.81 -23.34
CA ARG A 319 19.91 10.49 -23.54
C ARG A 319 18.89 9.39 -23.83
N SER A 320 19.32 8.44 -24.65
CA SER A 320 18.52 7.23 -24.89
C SER A 320 18.56 6.26 -23.70
N ASN A 321 17.58 5.35 -23.60
CA ASN A 321 17.64 4.23 -22.66
C ASN A 321 18.78 3.24 -22.97
N VAL A 322 19.44 3.33 -24.13
CA VAL A 322 20.45 2.35 -24.59
C VAL A 322 21.58 2.18 -23.58
N GLU A 323 22.06 3.26 -22.97
CA GLU A 323 23.17 3.19 -22.02
C GLU A 323 22.80 2.37 -20.78
N ALA A 324 21.61 2.61 -20.23
CA ALA A 324 21.05 1.86 -19.10
C ALA A 324 20.85 0.37 -19.43
N LEU A 325 20.30 0.09 -20.61
CA LEU A 325 20.06 -1.27 -21.10
C LEU A 325 21.38 -2.03 -21.31
N GLN A 326 22.40 -1.36 -21.86
CA GLN A 326 23.75 -1.94 -22.02
C GLN A 326 24.40 -2.21 -20.67
N GLN A 327 24.26 -1.30 -19.70
CA GLN A 327 24.80 -1.51 -18.35
C GLN A 327 24.11 -2.70 -17.65
N THR A 328 22.82 -2.89 -17.86
CA THR A 328 22.10 -4.06 -17.33
C THR A 328 22.63 -5.36 -17.93
N ARG A 329 22.82 -5.40 -19.25
CA ARG A 329 23.41 -6.57 -19.93
C ARG A 329 24.83 -6.86 -19.46
N LYS A 330 25.67 -5.83 -19.24
CA LYS A 330 27.03 -6.00 -18.68
C LYS A 330 27.03 -6.63 -17.29
N GLN A 331 25.96 -6.44 -16.52
CA GLN A 331 25.79 -7.04 -15.20
C GLN A 331 25.23 -8.48 -15.25
N GLY A 332 24.80 -8.95 -16.43
CA GLY A 332 24.11 -10.22 -16.63
C GLY A 332 22.60 -10.14 -16.37
N GLY A 333 22.05 -8.93 -16.19
CA GLY A 333 20.63 -8.71 -15.99
C GLY A 333 19.84 -8.66 -17.29
N VAL A 334 18.52 -8.64 -17.15
CA VAL A 334 17.57 -8.43 -18.25
C VAL A 334 16.73 -7.19 -17.99
N ASN A 335 16.09 -6.68 -19.04
CA ASN A 335 15.29 -5.47 -18.97
C ASN A 335 13.86 -5.76 -19.42
N SER A 336 12.91 -5.06 -18.85
CA SER A 336 11.50 -5.02 -19.24
C SER A 336 11.07 -3.62 -19.68
#